data_AF-A0A954BK30-F1
#
_entry.id   AF-A0A954BK30-F1
#
_cell.length_a   1.000
_cell.length_b   1.000
_cell.length_c   1.000
_cell.angle_alpha   90.00
_cell.angle_beta   90.00
_cell.angle_gamma   90.00
#
_symmetry.space_group_name_H-M   'P 1'
#
loop_
_entity.id
_entity.type
_entity.pdbx_description
1 polymer ?
#
loop_
_entity_poly.entity_id
_entity_poly.type
_entity_poly.pdbx_seq_one_letter_code
_entity_poly.pdbx_strand_id
1 'polypeptide(L)'
;MTRVLTKLCVHLSVFLFVLNVLGTGTAAAQRAEPASNNWNGLPVLIAAGVVMTLLYFAFFRRKPGYRPSSRPSMKEPAAEAPGEDIFISYRREDSADIAGRLYDFLTAKFGKERVFKDVDSVKLGFSFADQIHANLRNCRLALVIIGPDWLGSSAGTARRIDGADDFVRIEVRELLSKGIPVIPVFVRGATMPGEEHLPADIRDLVKRNGIQLRPDPDFHNDAARLAKAISELSS
;
A
#
# COMPACT_ATOMS: atom_id res chain seq x y z
N MET A 1 -4.22 -15.94 32.39
CA MET A 1 -4.08 -15.09 33.59
C MET A 1 -3.07 -13.94 33.44
N THR A 2 -2.17 -13.96 32.46
CA THR A 2 -1.06 -12.99 32.33
C THR A 2 -1.45 -11.59 31.83
N ARG A 3 -2.56 -11.43 31.09
CA ARG A 3 -3.00 -10.11 30.53
C ARG A 3 -3.78 -9.21 31.52
N VAL A 4 -4.30 -9.77 32.61
CA VAL A 4 -5.04 -8.99 33.63
C VAL A 4 -4.06 -8.29 34.58
N LEU A 5 -2.97 -8.97 34.94
CA LEU A 5 -1.89 -8.43 35.77
C LEU A 5 -1.17 -7.25 35.09
N THR A 6 -0.98 -7.28 33.76
CA THR A 6 -0.34 -6.17 33.03
C THR A 6 -1.19 -4.90 33.05
N LYS A 7 -2.53 -5.02 32.97
CA LYS A 7 -3.45 -3.87 33.03
C LYS A 7 -3.54 -3.26 34.42
N LEU A 8 -3.46 -4.08 35.47
CA LEU A 8 -3.46 -3.59 36.85
C LEU A 8 -2.16 -2.84 37.20
N CYS A 9 -1.03 -3.29 36.64
CA CYS A 9 0.28 -2.67 36.85
C CYS A 9 0.35 -1.25 36.24
N VAL A 10 -0.21 -1.04 35.04
CA VAL A 10 -0.19 0.28 34.37
C VAL A 10 -1.08 1.30 35.09
N HIS A 11 -2.21 0.89 35.68
CA HIS A 11 -3.07 1.81 36.44
C HIS A 11 -2.49 2.22 37.79
N LEU A 12 -1.78 1.32 38.47
CA LEU A 12 -1.15 1.65 39.75
C LEU A 12 0.02 2.64 39.58
N SER A 13 0.77 2.55 38.49
CA SER A 13 1.85 3.48 38.17
C SER A 13 1.38 4.90 37.84
N VAL A 14 0.26 5.05 37.13
CA VAL A 14 -0.31 6.37 36.82
C VAL A 14 -0.89 7.03 38.08
N PHE A 15 -1.50 6.25 38.97
CA PHE A 15 -2.07 6.77 40.21
C PHE A 15 -1.00 7.27 41.20
N LEU A 16 0.11 6.53 41.34
CA LEU A 16 1.23 6.95 42.19
C LEU A 16 1.96 8.19 41.63
N PHE A 17 2.04 8.36 40.32
CA PHE A 17 2.61 9.55 39.69
C PHE A 17 1.79 10.82 39.99
N VAL A 18 0.45 10.72 39.95
CA VAL A 18 -0.45 11.85 40.24
C VAL A 18 -0.36 12.27 41.72
N LEU A 19 -0.23 11.32 42.64
CA LEU A 19 -0.05 11.63 44.06
C LEU A 19 1.29 12.32 44.35
N ASN A 20 2.35 11.98 43.61
CA ASN A 20 3.67 12.60 43.79
C ASN A 20 3.70 14.04 43.23
N VAL A 21 3.02 14.29 42.11
CA VAL A 21 2.89 15.65 41.52
C VAL A 21 2.08 16.59 42.41
N LEU A 22 1.13 16.07 43.20
CA LEU A 22 0.35 16.86 44.17
C LEU A 22 1.07 17.04 45.53
N GLY A 23 2.13 16.28 45.79
CA GLY A 23 2.85 16.30 47.07
C GLY A 23 4.03 17.28 47.17
N THR A 24 4.54 17.80 46.06
CA THR A 24 5.77 18.63 46.04
C THR A 24 5.56 20.14 46.14
N GLY A 25 4.33 20.59 46.39
CA GLY A 25 3.97 22.02 46.41
C GLY A 25 4.03 22.73 47.77
N THR A 26 4.82 22.28 48.76
CA THR A 26 4.89 22.93 50.09
C THR A 26 6.31 23.30 50.50
N ALA A 27 6.89 24.28 49.80
CA ALA A 27 7.97 25.08 50.36
C ALA A 27 7.87 26.52 49.83
N ALA A 28 7.90 27.47 50.75
CA ALA A 28 7.91 28.93 50.55
C ALA A 28 6.56 29.61 50.26
N ALA A 29 5.82 29.94 51.33
CA ALA A 29 5.11 31.23 51.46
C ALA A 29 4.57 31.38 52.90
N GLN A 30 5.45 31.71 53.85
CA GLN A 30 5.04 32.28 55.14
C GLN A 30 5.04 33.81 55.01
N ARG A 31 3.91 34.42 55.38
CA ARG A 31 3.62 35.83 55.75
C ARG A 31 2.57 36.50 54.86
N ALA A 32 1.31 36.43 55.30
CA ALA A 32 0.37 37.55 55.34
C ALA A 32 -0.84 37.17 56.22
N GLU A 33 -1.25 38.12 57.06
CA GLU A 33 -2.35 38.04 58.04
C GLU A 33 -3.76 38.18 57.42
N PRO A 34 -4.87 37.97 58.18
CA PRO A 34 -6.07 37.30 57.69
C PRO A 34 -7.09 38.26 57.08
N ALA A 35 -7.53 37.98 55.85
CA ALA A 35 -8.65 38.65 55.22
C ALA A 35 -9.87 37.70 55.16
N SER A 36 -10.93 38.10 55.87
CA SER A 36 -12.34 37.70 55.73
C SER A 36 -12.64 36.37 55.03
N ASN A 37 -12.93 35.35 55.85
CA ASN A 37 -13.47 34.06 55.44
C ASN A 37 -14.85 34.22 54.76
N ASN A 38 -14.88 34.21 53.43
CA ASN A 38 -16.11 34.02 52.65
C ASN A 38 -16.06 32.67 51.92
N TRP A 39 -16.39 31.58 52.63
CA TRP A 39 -16.37 30.21 52.13
C TRP A 39 -17.63 29.85 51.32
N ASN A 40 -18.02 30.70 50.37
CA ASN A 40 -19.21 30.44 49.54
C ASN A 40 -18.89 29.71 48.22
N GLY A 41 -17.62 29.33 47.98
CA GLY A 41 -17.18 28.67 46.73
C GLY A 41 -16.86 27.18 46.84
N LEU A 42 -16.74 26.62 48.05
CA LEU A 42 -16.33 25.22 48.24
C LEU A 42 -17.39 24.17 47.81
N PRO A 43 -18.71 24.42 47.86
CA PRO A 43 -19.69 23.47 47.34
C PRO A 43 -19.67 23.36 45.81
N VAL A 44 -19.27 24.43 45.10
CA VAL A 44 -19.34 24.50 43.62
C VAL A 44 -18.22 23.68 42.97
N LEU A 45 -17.03 23.64 43.58
CA LEU A 45 -15.90 22.87 43.04
C LEU A 45 -16.04 21.35 43.26
N ILE A 46 -16.65 20.93 44.38
CA ILE A 46 -16.96 19.51 44.63
C ILE A 46 -18.10 19.05 43.70
N ALA A 47 -19.11 19.88 43.48
CA ALA A 47 -20.20 19.57 42.54
C ALA A 47 -19.69 19.45 41.08
N ALA A 48 -18.79 20.32 40.64
CA ALA A 48 -18.23 20.26 39.28
C ALA A 48 -17.37 18.99 39.04
N GLY A 49 -16.59 18.55 40.03
CA GLY A 49 -15.79 17.32 39.94
C GLY A 49 -16.64 16.04 39.88
N VAL A 50 -17.71 15.98 40.69
CA VAL A 50 -18.63 14.84 40.70
C VAL A 50 -19.46 14.77 39.41
N VAL A 51 -19.91 15.91 38.88
CA VAL A 51 -20.64 15.97 37.59
C VAL A 51 -19.74 15.59 36.42
N MET A 52 -18.47 16.03 36.38
CA MET A 52 -17.52 15.60 35.34
C MET A 52 -17.18 14.10 35.42
N THR A 53 -17.09 13.52 36.62
CA THR A 53 -16.84 12.08 36.80
C THR A 53 -18.08 11.25 36.41
N LEU A 54 -19.28 11.71 36.75
CA LEU A 54 -20.53 11.06 36.36
C LEU A 54 -20.79 11.18 34.85
N LEU A 55 -20.45 12.31 34.22
CA LEU A 55 -20.53 12.47 32.77
C LEU A 55 -19.46 11.65 32.05
N TYR A 56 -18.24 11.55 32.60
CA TYR A 56 -17.20 10.67 32.05
C TYR A 56 -17.62 9.20 32.11
N PHE A 57 -18.21 8.75 33.24
CA PHE A 57 -18.76 7.39 33.37
C PHE A 57 -20.02 7.17 32.52
N ALA A 58 -20.89 8.17 32.33
CA ALA A 58 -22.06 8.08 31.47
C ALA A 58 -21.69 8.05 29.98
N PHE A 59 -20.67 8.82 29.57
CA PHE A 59 -20.12 8.83 28.22
C PHE A 59 -19.36 7.53 27.91
N PHE A 60 -18.64 6.94 28.88
CA PHE A 60 -17.93 5.66 28.70
C PHE A 60 -18.76 4.39 28.97
N ARG A 61 -20.00 4.50 29.51
CA ARG A 61 -20.91 3.35 29.68
C ARG A 61 -21.81 3.06 28.48
N ARG A 62 -21.61 3.72 27.34
CA ARG A 62 -22.12 3.25 26.04
C ARG A 62 -20.97 2.80 25.16
N LYS A 63 -20.44 1.60 25.43
CA LYS A 63 -20.09 0.76 24.29
C LYS A 63 -21.42 0.27 23.72
N PRO A 64 -21.79 0.57 22.46
CA PRO A 64 -22.82 -0.22 21.84
C PRO A 64 -22.36 -1.67 21.99
N GLY A 65 -23.21 -2.49 22.62
CA GLY A 65 -22.93 -3.89 22.79
C GLY A 65 -22.59 -4.44 21.41
N TYR A 66 -21.37 -4.94 21.25
CA TYR A 66 -21.06 -5.86 20.19
C TYR A 66 -21.87 -7.12 20.48
N ARG A 67 -23.15 -7.10 20.09
CA ARG A 67 -23.82 -8.34 19.70
C ARG A 67 -22.98 -8.84 18.54
N PRO A 68 -22.42 -10.06 18.59
CA PRO A 68 -22.04 -10.69 17.35
C PRO A 68 -23.31 -10.71 16.53
N SER A 69 -23.42 -9.77 15.57
CA SER A 69 -24.39 -9.87 14.50
C SER A 69 -24.18 -11.29 13.99
N SER A 70 -25.24 -12.11 14.04
CA SER A 70 -25.35 -13.35 13.27
C SER A 70 -24.49 -13.15 12.05
N ARG A 71 -23.33 -13.86 12.01
CA ARG A 71 -22.21 -13.58 11.10
C ARG A 71 -22.84 -12.96 9.87
N PRO A 72 -22.58 -11.68 9.50
CA PRO A 72 -23.02 -11.26 8.16
C PRO A 72 -22.49 -12.39 7.32
N SER A 73 -23.39 -13.15 6.69
CA SER A 73 -22.99 -14.33 5.95
C SER A 73 -21.90 -13.75 5.09
N MET A 74 -20.64 -14.09 5.43
CA MET A 74 -19.59 -13.89 4.50
C MET A 74 -20.19 -14.79 3.45
N LYS A 75 -20.74 -14.18 2.40
CA LYS A 75 -20.51 -14.73 1.09
C LYS A 75 -19.00 -14.89 1.12
N GLU A 76 -18.59 -16.07 1.61
CA GLU A 76 -17.46 -16.82 1.16
C GLU A 76 -17.34 -16.37 -0.28
N PRO A 77 -16.34 -15.51 -0.58
CA PRO A 77 -16.33 -14.76 -1.82
C PRO A 77 -16.61 -15.81 -2.88
N ALA A 78 -17.79 -15.68 -3.49
CA ALA A 78 -18.42 -16.77 -4.21
C ALA A 78 -17.34 -17.24 -5.18
N ALA A 79 -16.82 -18.46 -4.96
CA ALA A 79 -15.55 -18.94 -5.49
C ALA A 79 -15.16 -18.13 -6.71
N GLU A 80 -14.29 -17.12 -6.50
CA GLU A 80 -14.04 -16.04 -7.43
C GLU A 80 -13.85 -16.69 -8.80
N ALA A 81 -14.74 -16.40 -9.75
CA ALA A 81 -14.64 -16.95 -11.09
C ALA A 81 -13.19 -16.73 -11.56
N PRO A 82 -12.53 -17.73 -12.17
CA PRO A 82 -11.09 -17.69 -12.43
C PRO A 82 -10.76 -16.54 -13.39
N GLY A 83 -10.53 -15.35 -12.84
CA GLY A 83 -10.28 -14.11 -13.55
C GLY A 83 -8.78 -13.88 -13.68
N GLU A 84 -8.37 -13.46 -14.85
CA GLU A 84 -6.98 -13.32 -15.29
C GLU A 84 -6.50 -11.93 -14.86
N ASP A 85 -5.69 -11.84 -13.80
CA ASP A 85 -5.12 -10.55 -13.39
C ASP A 85 -3.93 -10.23 -14.30
N ILE A 86 -4.05 -9.12 -15.03
CA ILE A 86 -3.07 -8.61 -15.98
C ILE A 86 -2.28 -7.50 -15.28
N PHE A 87 -0.99 -7.73 -15.09
CA PHE A 87 -0.08 -6.74 -14.53
C PHE A 87 0.69 -6.01 -15.64
N ILE A 88 0.78 -4.68 -15.56
CA ILE A 88 1.55 -3.85 -16.51
C ILE A 88 2.74 -3.21 -15.78
N SER A 89 3.93 -3.76 -16.00
CA SER A 89 5.20 -3.18 -15.55
C SER A 89 5.73 -2.22 -16.62
N TYR A 90 6.09 -0.99 -16.25
CA TYR A 90 6.67 0.00 -17.16
C TYR A 90 7.58 0.95 -16.40
N ARG A 91 8.56 1.54 -17.10
CA ARG A 91 9.35 2.64 -16.55
C ARG A 91 8.66 3.95 -16.84
N ARG A 92 8.32 4.71 -15.80
CA ARG A 92 7.52 5.94 -15.93
C ARG A 92 8.18 7.01 -16.80
N GLU A 93 9.48 7.23 -16.63
CA GLU A 93 10.23 8.21 -17.40
C GLU A 93 10.33 7.83 -18.89
N ASP A 94 10.13 6.55 -19.22
CA ASP A 94 10.29 5.99 -20.55
C ASP A 94 8.97 5.90 -21.32
N SER A 95 7.88 5.44 -20.69
CA SER A 95 6.67 5.00 -21.42
C SER A 95 5.32 5.23 -20.72
N ALA A 96 5.25 6.15 -19.75
CA ALA A 96 4.03 6.39 -18.95
C ALA A 96 2.76 6.72 -19.76
N ASP A 97 2.88 7.48 -20.84
CA ASP A 97 1.78 7.86 -21.73
C ASP A 97 1.19 6.64 -22.46
N ILE A 98 2.04 5.81 -23.07
CA ILE A 98 1.61 4.61 -23.79
C ILE A 98 1.11 3.54 -22.82
N ALA A 99 1.76 3.37 -21.66
CA ALA A 99 1.30 2.47 -20.61
C ALA A 99 -0.07 2.90 -20.07
N GLY A 100 -0.31 4.20 -19.90
CA GLY A 100 -1.62 4.74 -19.55
C GLY A 100 -2.70 4.42 -20.59
N ARG A 101 -2.39 4.65 -21.86
CA ARG A 101 -3.33 4.38 -22.96
C ARG A 101 -3.64 2.88 -23.11
N LEU A 102 -2.63 2.02 -22.96
CA LEU A 102 -2.82 0.58 -22.98
C LEU A 102 -3.66 0.11 -21.78
N TYR A 103 -3.41 0.67 -20.60
CA TYR A 103 -4.22 0.41 -19.41
C TYR A 103 -5.70 0.75 -19.66
N ASP A 104 -6.00 1.92 -20.22
CA ASP A 104 -7.38 2.32 -20.52
C ASP A 104 -8.04 1.37 -21.54
N PHE A 105 -7.30 0.96 -22.57
CA PHE A 105 -7.78 -0.01 -23.54
C PHE A 105 -8.07 -1.39 -22.92
N LEU A 106 -7.15 -1.91 -22.12
CA LEU A 106 -7.29 -3.24 -21.50
C LEU A 106 -8.36 -3.24 -20.41
N THR A 107 -8.49 -2.18 -19.62
CA THR A 107 -9.56 -2.06 -18.61
C THR A 107 -10.94 -1.97 -19.26
N ALA A 108 -11.08 -1.28 -20.40
CA ALA A 108 -12.32 -1.25 -21.16
C ALA A 108 -12.70 -2.65 -21.70
N LYS A 109 -11.71 -3.51 -21.98
CA LYS A 109 -11.92 -4.86 -22.52
C LYS A 109 -12.13 -5.93 -21.44
N PHE A 110 -11.31 -5.92 -20.39
CA PHE A 110 -11.24 -6.98 -19.38
C PHE A 110 -11.86 -6.61 -18.04
N GLY A 111 -12.22 -5.35 -17.81
CA GLY A 111 -12.66 -4.86 -16.51
C GLY A 111 -11.52 -4.19 -15.73
N LYS A 112 -11.87 -3.16 -14.95
CA LYS A 112 -10.90 -2.37 -14.20
C LYS A 112 -10.26 -3.15 -13.05
N GLU A 113 -11.02 -4.07 -12.49
CA GLU A 113 -10.64 -4.96 -11.40
C GLU A 113 -9.63 -6.03 -11.82
N ARG A 114 -9.43 -6.23 -13.13
CA ARG A 114 -8.54 -7.26 -13.69
C ARG A 114 -7.22 -6.73 -14.22
N VAL A 115 -7.07 -5.41 -14.34
CA VAL A 115 -5.86 -4.79 -14.91
C VAL A 115 -5.25 -3.88 -13.86
N PHE A 116 -3.99 -4.15 -13.55
CA PHE A 116 -3.19 -3.38 -12.62
C PHE A 116 -1.94 -2.90 -13.34
N LYS A 117 -1.43 -1.74 -12.97
CA LYS A 117 -0.17 -1.23 -13.50
C LYS A 117 0.68 -0.71 -12.36
N ASP A 118 1.99 -0.74 -12.56
CA ASP A 118 2.88 -0.15 -11.58
C ASP A 118 2.63 1.37 -11.45
N VAL A 119 2.64 1.86 -10.23
CA VAL A 119 2.62 3.28 -9.90
C VAL A 119 3.63 3.40 -8.77
N ASP A 120 4.83 3.86 -9.14
CA ASP A 120 6.10 3.93 -8.38
C ASP A 120 6.03 4.49 -6.95
N SER A 121 4.86 4.86 -6.44
CA SER A 121 4.67 5.18 -5.03
C SER A 121 4.58 3.89 -4.21
N VAL A 122 5.67 3.56 -3.52
CA VAL A 122 5.55 2.85 -2.24
C VAL A 122 4.51 3.59 -1.42
N LYS A 123 3.37 2.95 -1.11
CA LYS A 123 2.38 3.58 -0.24
C LYS A 123 3.06 3.91 1.08
N LEU A 124 2.99 5.17 1.52
CA LEU A 124 3.59 5.59 2.78
C LEU A 124 3.17 4.64 3.91
N GLY A 125 4.15 4.03 4.58
CA GLY A 125 3.93 3.08 5.68
C GLY A 125 3.84 1.60 5.29
N PHE A 126 3.98 1.23 4.01
CA PHE A 126 4.11 -0.17 3.58
C PHE A 126 5.55 -0.52 3.24
N SER A 127 5.95 -1.78 3.46
CA SER A 127 7.27 -2.23 3.01
C SER A 127 7.26 -2.44 1.49
N PHE A 128 8.42 -2.19 0.88
CA PHE A 128 8.70 -2.42 -0.53
C PHE A 128 8.28 -3.82 -0.99
N ALA A 129 8.63 -4.84 -0.21
CA ALA A 129 8.33 -6.23 -0.51
C ALA A 129 6.82 -6.51 -0.47
N ASP A 130 6.10 -5.93 0.49
CA ASP A 130 4.66 -6.16 0.63
C ASP A 130 3.86 -5.65 -0.58
N GLN A 131 4.29 -4.56 -1.20
CA GLN A 131 3.58 -3.98 -2.33
C GLN A 131 3.79 -4.79 -3.62
N ILE A 132 5.01 -5.25 -3.88
CA ILE A 132 5.29 -6.16 -5.01
C ILE A 132 4.56 -7.48 -4.81
N HIS A 133 4.61 -8.05 -3.60
CA HIS A 133 3.89 -9.28 -3.29
C HIS A 133 2.39 -9.11 -3.43
N ALA A 134 1.82 -7.96 -3.04
CA ALA A 134 0.41 -7.68 -3.22
C ALA A 134 0.01 -7.56 -4.70
N ASN A 135 0.79 -6.83 -5.50
CA ASN A 135 0.54 -6.63 -6.93
C ASN A 135 0.66 -7.94 -7.73
N LEU A 136 1.59 -8.81 -7.33
CA LEU A 136 1.87 -10.06 -8.05
C LEU A 136 1.14 -11.28 -7.46
N ARG A 137 0.40 -11.16 -6.34
CA ARG A 137 -0.17 -12.32 -5.62
C ARG A 137 -1.10 -13.16 -6.49
N ASN A 138 -1.91 -12.48 -7.30
CA ASN A 138 -2.93 -13.10 -8.14
C ASN A 138 -2.62 -12.91 -9.63
N CYS A 139 -1.47 -12.31 -9.96
CA CYS A 139 -1.06 -12.02 -11.34
C CYS A 139 -0.93 -13.32 -12.14
N ARG A 140 -1.72 -13.45 -13.20
CA ARG A 140 -1.69 -14.61 -14.11
C ARG A 140 -0.91 -14.32 -15.38
N LEU A 141 -0.77 -13.06 -15.76
CA LEU A 141 -0.02 -12.61 -16.92
C LEU A 141 0.53 -11.22 -16.69
N ALA A 142 1.77 -10.98 -17.13
CA ALA A 142 2.39 -9.66 -17.05
C ALA A 142 2.79 -9.14 -18.43
N LEU A 143 2.57 -7.84 -18.62
CA LEU A 143 3.06 -7.05 -19.73
C LEU A 143 4.24 -6.23 -19.22
N VAL A 144 5.39 -6.34 -19.88
CA VAL A 144 6.57 -5.52 -19.58
C VAL A 144 6.74 -4.53 -20.74
N ILE A 145 6.42 -3.26 -20.49
CA ILE A 145 6.51 -2.20 -21.49
C ILE A 145 7.98 -1.77 -21.60
N ILE A 146 8.56 -1.93 -22.78
CA ILE A 146 9.96 -1.62 -23.09
C ILE A 146 9.97 -0.50 -24.13
N GLY A 147 10.34 0.70 -23.70
CA GLY A 147 10.68 1.82 -24.57
C GLY A 147 12.20 2.04 -24.70
N PRO A 148 12.61 3.11 -25.41
CA PRO A 148 14.02 3.38 -25.72
C PRO A 148 14.92 3.55 -24.49
N ASP A 149 14.39 4.09 -23.39
CA ASP A 149 15.11 4.39 -22.16
C ASP A 149 14.80 3.39 -21.05
N TRP A 150 14.25 2.21 -21.38
CA TRP A 150 13.82 1.20 -20.41
C TRP A 150 14.94 0.70 -19.48
N LEU A 151 16.18 0.63 -19.98
CA LEU A 151 17.36 0.29 -19.16
C LEU A 151 17.72 1.41 -18.15
N GLY A 152 17.18 2.62 -18.35
CA GLY A 152 17.58 3.85 -17.68
C GLY A 152 18.84 4.44 -18.32
N SER A 153 18.75 5.67 -18.83
CA SER A 153 19.87 6.33 -19.50
C SER A 153 21.09 6.46 -18.58
N SER A 154 22.29 6.21 -19.13
CA SER A 154 23.56 6.36 -18.42
C SER A 154 24.22 7.68 -18.84
N ALA A 155 23.92 8.77 -18.12
CA ALA A 155 24.69 10.01 -18.20
C ALA A 155 25.80 10.01 -17.14
N GLY A 156 26.72 9.02 -17.22
CA GLY A 156 27.89 8.92 -16.35
C GLY A 156 27.74 8.07 -15.07
N THR A 157 26.55 7.51 -14.81
CA THR A 157 26.29 6.53 -13.74
C THR A 157 25.91 5.18 -14.32
N ALA A 158 26.00 4.10 -13.53
CA ALA A 158 25.43 2.80 -13.91
C ALA A 158 23.96 2.95 -14.36
N ARG A 159 23.52 2.12 -15.31
CA ARG A 159 22.15 2.18 -15.82
C ARG A 159 21.20 1.84 -14.68
N ARG A 160 20.03 2.48 -14.66
CA ARG A 160 19.09 2.31 -13.55
C ARG A 160 18.69 0.84 -13.35
N ILE A 161 18.49 0.10 -14.44
CA ILE A 161 18.15 -1.33 -14.40
C ILE A 161 19.22 -2.19 -13.70
N ASP A 162 20.48 -1.74 -13.62
CA ASP A 162 21.56 -2.47 -12.94
C ASP A 162 21.46 -2.34 -11.40
N GLY A 163 20.72 -1.36 -10.90
CA GLY A 163 20.44 -1.18 -9.47
C GLY A 163 19.63 -2.35 -8.91
N ALA A 164 20.00 -2.82 -7.71
CA ALA A 164 19.26 -3.89 -7.03
C ALA A 164 17.91 -3.43 -6.46
N ASP A 165 17.69 -2.11 -6.42
CA ASP A 165 16.51 -1.39 -5.95
C ASP A 165 15.62 -0.86 -7.09
N ASP A 166 15.94 -1.15 -8.35
CA ASP A 166 15.09 -0.78 -9.48
C ASP A 166 13.81 -1.63 -9.50
N PHE A 167 12.66 -0.96 -9.37
CA PHE A 167 11.34 -1.61 -9.32
C PHE A 167 11.07 -2.50 -10.52
N VAL A 168 11.34 -2.00 -11.74
CA VAL A 168 11.14 -2.76 -12.97
C VAL A 168 11.97 -4.05 -12.96
N ARG A 169 13.27 -3.98 -12.59
CA ARG A 169 14.08 -5.20 -12.45
C ARG A 169 13.47 -6.17 -11.43
N ILE A 170 13.06 -5.66 -10.28
CA ILE A 170 12.57 -6.51 -9.19
C ILE A 170 11.26 -7.20 -9.57
N GLU A 171 10.34 -6.47 -10.20
CA GLU A 171 9.09 -7.04 -10.73
C GLU A 171 9.37 -8.09 -11.79
N VAL A 172 10.21 -7.79 -12.78
CA VAL A 172 10.57 -8.75 -13.84
C VAL A 172 11.21 -9.99 -13.26
N ARG A 173 12.14 -9.84 -12.30
CA ARG A 173 12.78 -10.95 -11.60
C ARG A 173 11.75 -11.83 -10.90
N GLU A 174 10.79 -11.23 -10.21
CA GLU A 174 9.75 -11.95 -9.47
C GLU A 174 8.74 -12.62 -10.39
N LEU A 175 8.36 -11.98 -11.50
CA LEU A 175 7.51 -12.57 -12.54
C LEU A 175 8.17 -13.81 -13.16
N LEU A 176 9.45 -13.70 -13.52
CA LEU A 176 10.22 -14.80 -14.08
C LEU A 176 10.43 -15.93 -13.07
N SER A 177 10.74 -15.62 -11.80
CA SER A 177 10.98 -16.61 -10.75
C SER A 177 9.73 -17.44 -10.44
N LYS A 178 8.53 -16.83 -10.53
CA LYS A 178 7.24 -17.51 -10.37
C LYS A 178 6.78 -18.25 -11.62
N GLY A 179 7.47 -18.09 -12.75
CA GLY A 179 7.03 -18.66 -14.03
C GLY A 179 5.74 -18.03 -14.58
N ILE A 180 5.39 -16.82 -14.14
CA ILE A 180 4.24 -16.08 -14.67
C ILE A 180 4.53 -15.77 -16.15
N PRO A 181 3.60 -16.02 -17.08
CA PRO A 181 3.72 -15.59 -18.46
C PRO A 181 4.01 -14.09 -18.57
N VAL A 182 5.13 -13.75 -19.22
CA VAL A 182 5.54 -12.37 -19.50
C VAL A 182 5.49 -12.12 -21.00
N ILE A 183 4.78 -11.06 -21.40
CA ILE A 183 4.79 -10.54 -22.78
C ILE A 183 5.55 -9.21 -22.78
N PRO A 184 6.75 -9.16 -23.38
CA PRO A 184 7.40 -7.89 -23.69
C PRO A 184 6.56 -7.10 -24.70
N VAL A 185 6.26 -5.85 -24.38
CA VAL A 185 5.54 -4.92 -25.27
C VAL A 185 6.47 -3.79 -25.64
N PHE A 186 6.89 -3.76 -26.90
CA PHE A 186 7.83 -2.77 -27.40
C PHE A 186 7.08 -1.53 -27.85
N VAL A 187 7.54 -0.36 -27.40
CA VAL A 187 6.93 0.93 -27.74
C VAL A 187 7.95 1.86 -28.36
N ARG A 188 7.48 2.84 -29.16
CA ARG A 188 8.33 3.91 -29.73
C ARG A 188 9.55 3.37 -30.51
N GLY A 189 9.38 2.24 -31.20
CA GLY A 189 10.42 1.62 -32.02
C GLY A 189 11.50 0.88 -31.23
N ALA A 190 11.34 0.70 -29.92
CA ALA A 190 12.22 -0.11 -29.11
C ALA A 190 12.20 -1.59 -29.55
N THR A 191 13.23 -2.32 -29.16
CA THR A 191 13.38 -3.76 -29.38
C THR A 191 13.86 -4.42 -28.08
N MET A 192 13.90 -5.75 -28.07
CA MET A 192 14.45 -6.48 -26.93
C MET A 192 15.92 -6.06 -26.70
N PRO A 193 16.29 -5.60 -25.48
CA PRO A 193 17.69 -5.39 -25.14
C PRO A 193 18.50 -6.68 -25.33
N GLY A 194 19.77 -6.56 -25.73
CA GLY A 194 20.69 -7.71 -25.78
C GLY A 194 20.82 -8.36 -24.39
N GLU A 195 21.01 -9.68 -24.34
CA GLU A 195 21.10 -10.43 -23.08
C GLU A 195 22.26 -9.92 -22.19
N GLU A 196 23.36 -9.52 -22.81
CA GLU A 196 24.54 -8.92 -22.17
C GLU A 196 24.24 -7.57 -21.50
N HIS A 197 23.19 -6.89 -21.95
CA HIS A 197 22.71 -5.63 -21.39
C HIS A 197 21.76 -5.84 -20.22
N LEU A 198 21.35 -7.07 -19.90
CA LEU A 198 20.45 -7.34 -18.79
C LEU A 198 21.19 -7.86 -17.54
N PRO A 199 20.78 -7.41 -16.34
CA PRO A 199 21.17 -8.04 -15.09
C PRO A 199 20.89 -9.56 -15.11
N ALA A 200 21.79 -10.33 -14.52
CA ALA A 200 21.78 -11.80 -14.61
C ALA A 200 20.46 -12.45 -14.17
N ASP A 201 19.77 -11.83 -13.21
CA ASP A 201 18.51 -12.32 -12.63
C ASP A 201 17.26 -12.03 -13.48
N ILE A 202 17.38 -11.24 -14.56
CA ILE A 202 16.29 -10.97 -15.50
C ILE A 202 16.63 -11.31 -16.96
N ARG A 203 17.80 -11.89 -17.23
CA ARG A 203 18.23 -12.27 -18.60
C ARG A 203 17.23 -13.15 -19.33
N ASP A 204 16.54 -14.02 -18.61
CA ASP A 204 15.51 -14.90 -19.20
C ASP A 204 14.33 -14.14 -19.82
N LEU A 205 14.21 -12.82 -19.62
CA LEU A 205 13.28 -11.98 -20.35
C LEU A 205 13.50 -12.02 -21.87
N VAL A 206 14.75 -12.13 -22.35
CA VAL A 206 15.04 -12.17 -23.80
C VAL A 206 14.45 -13.39 -24.49
N LYS A 207 14.13 -14.44 -23.73
CA LYS A 207 13.54 -15.69 -24.22
C LYS A 207 12.02 -15.58 -24.42
N ARG A 208 11.42 -14.44 -24.10
CA ARG A 208 9.96 -14.20 -24.19
C ARG A 208 9.61 -13.57 -25.53
N ASN A 209 8.58 -14.10 -26.18
CA ASN A 209 8.04 -13.51 -27.41
C ASN A 209 7.29 -12.22 -27.08
N GLY A 210 7.68 -11.13 -27.72
CA GLY A 210 7.06 -9.81 -27.54
C GLY A 210 6.22 -9.35 -28.72
N ILE A 211 5.54 -8.22 -28.54
CA ILE A 211 4.73 -7.56 -29.58
C ILE A 211 5.11 -6.08 -29.69
N GLN A 212 5.05 -5.53 -30.89
CA GLN A 212 5.14 -4.08 -31.10
C GLN A 212 3.79 -3.42 -30.83
N LEU A 213 3.80 -2.35 -30.06
CA LEU A 213 2.65 -1.48 -29.82
C LEU A 213 2.98 -0.09 -30.38
N ARG A 214 2.58 0.13 -31.63
CA ARG A 214 2.89 1.36 -32.37
C ARG A 214 1.93 2.49 -31.96
N PRO A 215 2.35 3.76 -32.09
CA PRO A 215 1.45 4.90 -31.89
C PRO A 215 0.35 4.95 -32.98
N ASP A 216 -0.50 5.97 -32.95
CA ASP A 216 -1.48 6.18 -34.02
C ASP A 216 -0.81 6.28 -35.40
N PRO A 217 -1.45 5.73 -36.45
CA PRO A 217 -2.81 5.19 -36.48
C PRO A 217 -2.94 3.70 -36.07
N ASP A 218 -1.83 3.03 -35.76
CA ASP A 218 -1.78 1.57 -35.58
C ASP A 218 -2.19 1.09 -34.18
N PHE A 219 -2.13 1.96 -33.17
CA PHE A 219 -2.30 1.61 -31.75
C PHE A 219 -3.47 0.66 -31.48
N HIS A 220 -4.67 0.97 -31.98
CA HIS A 220 -5.86 0.18 -31.69
C HIS A 220 -5.78 -1.25 -32.28
N ASN A 221 -5.17 -1.40 -33.45
CA ASN A 221 -4.99 -2.70 -34.08
C ASN A 221 -3.97 -3.55 -33.31
N ASP A 222 -2.85 -2.96 -32.92
CA ASP A 222 -1.80 -3.64 -32.16
C ASP A 222 -2.31 -4.00 -30.75
N ALA A 223 -3.02 -3.10 -30.06
CA ALA A 223 -3.64 -3.35 -28.76
C ALA A 223 -4.73 -4.44 -28.84
N ALA A 224 -5.53 -4.48 -29.91
CA ALA A 224 -6.51 -5.53 -30.12
C ALA A 224 -5.88 -6.92 -30.32
N ARG A 225 -4.75 -7.00 -31.05
CA ARG A 225 -3.98 -8.24 -31.20
C ARG A 225 -3.39 -8.70 -29.87
N LEU A 226 -2.85 -7.77 -29.08
CA LEU A 226 -2.35 -8.06 -27.73
C LEU A 226 -3.47 -8.59 -26.83
N ALA A 227 -4.64 -7.94 -26.82
CA ALA A 227 -5.79 -8.42 -26.05
C ALA A 227 -6.25 -9.82 -26.48
N LYS A 228 -6.21 -10.14 -27.79
CA LYS A 228 -6.50 -11.49 -28.28
C LYS A 228 -5.49 -12.52 -27.73
N ALA A 229 -4.19 -12.20 -27.78
CA ALA A 229 -3.15 -13.07 -27.24
C ALA A 229 -3.30 -13.28 -25.72
N ILE A 230 -3.68 -12.24 -24.97
CA ILE A 230 -3.95 -12.35 -23.52
C ILE A 230 -5.10 -13.33 -23.25
N SER A 231 -6.21 -13.23 -24.00
CA SER A 231 -7.35 -14.16 -23.85
C SER A 231 -6.98 -15.60 -24.18
N GLU A 232 -6.12 -15.82 -25.19
CA GLU A 232 -5.65 -17.17 -25.58
C GLU A 232 -4.75 -17.82 -24.51
N LEU A 233 -3.93 -17.03 -23.81
CA LEU A 233 -3.05 -17.52 -22.74
C LEU A 233 -3.75 -17.81 -21.42
N SER A 234 -4.96 -17.28 -21.26
CA SER A 234 -5.67 -17.31 -20.00
C SER A 234 -6.88 -18.26 -20.00
N SER A 235 -7.23 -18.77 -21.19
CA SER A 235 -8.18 -19.87 -21.44
C SER A 235 -7.58 -21.22 -21.07
#